data_AF-A0A6A5TY02-F1
#
_entry.id   AF-A0A6A5TY02-F1
#
_cell.length_a   1.000
_cell.length_b   1.000
_cell.length_c   1.000
_cell.angle_alpha   90.00
_cell.angle_beta   90.00
_cell.angle_gamma   90.00
#
_symmetry.space_group_name_H-M   'P 1'
#
loop_
_entity.id
_entity.type
_entity.pdbx_description
1 polymer ?
#
loop_
_entity_poly.entity_id
_entity_poly.type
_entity_poly.pdbx_seq_one_letter_code
_entity_poly.pdbx_strand_id
1 'polypeptide(L)'
;MVSLSSRNQAALARSDDEAGTQLYSTTETCWKYKKTSQQPKPAEALSLTVAARAGFHGMDGSDQDGSGTHMRGQRPRTESRDDEDGRALGARQSSMTFVSRALLPDCILTNIRLDEDAEVADDQSETKSTEPHHGTFLPLHPAEIRVEANKARLPTTDYLFRAKRSLFSLIDGIYDQEVLDGGKGTEANDHVSWRTSLWGLFASIPESILYSSIDGTLPKRHLFHRDPAICKYYEPDDDKEEHDQHEWLLQRENPKAPAIYNRYYVDDEGNAPSPAEYMQIVEALHQYVSGENFEQAYEIDGVFHKQKTTMEQLRKHGHGHLEGKEIRLRVVHIWCAAIEKMCNVIPQDRWTKPCPVPSTYTGYTIMMSERPDQYTRKISTSWLCLLIEATFKVVLPNATYQFHLYTVCWLASPSEVERAEQAITRCSNSSIVYGGFNIVSTGQCSSSKMANFHPDEREEAWAQLMAWRLEHTAYRENAAKEAWRYDGGIPTIDELEAEYLQTLQDLDNFTEEMKKLETKAKEEFKNVLKDIHAVDVSDFLALLEAIE
;
A
#
# COMPACT_ATOMS: atom_id res chain seq x y z
N MET A 1 6.84 -35.42 -72.94
CA MET A 1 5.58 -35.43 -72.17
C MET A 1 5.75 -34.39 -71.06
N VAL A 2 5.67 -33.09 -71.35
CA VAL A 2 4.46 -32.26 -71.63
C VAL A 2 3.67 -31.97 -70.35
N SER A 3 3.42 -30.72 -69.91
CA SER A 3 4.01 -29.39 -70.23
C SER A 3 3.42 -28.28 -69.31
N LEU A 4 4.18 -27.20 -69.01
CA LEU A 4 3.70 -25.80 -68.76
C LEU A 4 2.79 -25.57 -67.51
N SER A 5 2.55 -24.37 -66.93
CA SER A 5 3.14 -22.99 -66.98
C SER A 5 2.41 -22.07 -65.95
N SER A 6 2.89 -20.91 -65.46
CA SER A 6 4.25 -20.36 -65.25
C SER A 6 4.20 -18.93 -64.65
N ARG A 7 5.15 -18.54 -63.77
CA ARG A 7 5.60 -17.13 -63.46
C ARG A 7 4.63 -16.23 -62.64
N ASN A 8 5.08 -15.16 -61.96
CA ASN A 8 6.38 -14.43 -61.93
C ASN A 8 6.99 -14.45 -60.48
N GLN A 9 8.21 -14.01 -60.08
CA GLN A 9 9.29 -13.12 -60.59
C GLN A 9 8.97 -11.60 -60.54
N ALA A 10 9.87 -10.66 -60.16
CA ALA A 10 11.22 -10.64 -59.56
C ALA A 10 11.36 -9.32 -58.74
N ALA A 11 12.30 -9.09 -57.80
CA ALA A 11 13.75 -8.82 -57.94
C ALA A 11 14.42 -8.91 -56.54
N LEU A 12 15.69 -9.33 -56.30
CA LEU A 12 17.02 -8.86 -56.78
C LEU A 12 17.31 -7.38 -56.43
N ALA A 13 18.44 -6.97 -55.83
CA ALA A 13 19.63 -7.66 -55.28
C ALA A 13 20.52 -6.65 -54.48
N ARG A 14 21.70 -7.11 -54.00
CA ARG A 14 22.85 -6.40 -53.36
C ARG A 14 22.83 -6.32 -51.82
N SER A 15 23.95 -6.38 -51.11
CA SER A 15 25.31 -6.89 -51.41
C SER A 15 26.11 -7.02 -50.09
N ASP A 16 27.10 -7.90 -50.06
CA ASP A 16 28.01 -8.11 -48.92
C ASP A 16 28.98 -6.93 -48.66
N ASP A 17 29.49 -6.86 -47.41
CA ASP A 17 30.86 -6.49 -46.97
C ASP A 17 30.82 -6.24 -45.44
N GLU A 18 31.24 -7.21 -44.62
CA GLU A 18 32.61 -7.36 -44.06
C GLU A 18 33.04 -6.34 -42.98
N ALA A 19 32.80 -6.70 -41.71
CA ALA A 19 33.67 -6.40 -40.56
C ALA A 19 33.32 -7.36 -39.39
N GLY A 20 34.21 -8.14 -38.77
CA GLY A 20 35.66 -8.27 -38.98
C GLY A 20 36.49 -7.93 -37.72
N THR A 21 36.17 -8.51 -36.56
CA THR A 21 36.95 -8.32 -35.32
C THR A 21 37.35 -9.66 -34.69
N GLN A 22 38.60 -9.74 -34.24
CA GLN A 22 39.34 -10.98 -34.03
C GLN A 22 39.12 -11.63 -32.66
N LEU A 23 39.22 -12.97 -32.61
CA LEU A 23 39.57 -13.67 -31.38
C LEU A 23 40.99 -13.29 -30.94
N TYR A 24 41.17 -13.02 -29.65
CA TYR A 24 42.45 -13.21 -28.97
C TYR A 24 42.27 -14.21 -27.83
N SER A 25 42.84 -15.39 -28.00
CA SER A 25 43.11 -16.33 -26.93
C SER A 25 44.49 -16.02 -26.33
N THR A 26 44.60 -15.91 -25.01
CA THR A 26 45.89 -16.15 -24.33
C THR A 26 45.71 -16.51 -22.86
N THR A 27 46.42 -17.58 -22.49
CA THR A 27 47.06 -17.86 -21.19
C THR A 27 46.19 -18.00 -19.93
N GLU A 28 46.04 -19.27 -19.56
CA GLU A 28 46.10 -19.79 -18.20
C GLU A 28 46.91 -18.93 -17.21
N THR A 29 46.46 -18.82 -15.96
CA THR A 29 47.37 -18.67 -14.83
C THR A 29 46.81 -19.39 -13.59
N CYS A 30 47.39 -20.54 -13.26
CA CYS A 30 47.03 -21.29 -12.05
C CYS A 30 47.31 -20.49 -10.77
N TRP A 31 46.27 -20.20 -9.99
CA TRP A 31 46.43 -19.85 -8.57
C TRP A 31 46.15 -21.07 -7.69
N LYS A 32 47.22 -21.76 -7.30
CA LYS A 32 47.19 -22.83 -6.30
C LYS A 32 46.93 -22.23 -4.91
N TYR A 33 45.68 -22.17 -4.48
CA TYR A 33 45.40 -21.89 -3.06
C TYR A 33 45.82 -23.07 -2.19
N LYS A 34 46.82 -22.84 -1.35
CA LYS A 34 47.38 -23.81 -0.42
C LYS A 34 46.44 -23.92 0.79
N LYS A 35 45.79 -25.07 0.98
CA LYS A 35 44.98 -25.35 2.19
C LYS A 35 45.88 -25.24 3.43
N THR A 36 45.74 -24.15 4.19
CA THR A 36 46.21 -24.05 5.58
C THR A 36 45.02 -24.14 6.51
N SER A 37 44.74 -25.35 6.98
CA SER A 37 43.72 -25.60 8.01
C SER A 37 44.22 -25.12 9.37
N GLN A 38 43.67 -24.01 9.86
CA GLN A 38 43.64 -23.69 11.29
C GLN A 38 42.19 -23.39 11.66
N GLN A 39 41.58 -24.28 12.46
CA GLN A 39 40.28 -24.04 13.06
C GLN A 39 40.43 -22.97 14.15
N PRO A 40 39.59 -21.92 14.18
CA PRO A 40 39.36 -21.19 15.41
C PRO A 40 38.58 -22.11 16.38
N LYS A 41 39.00 -22.15 17.64
CA LYS A 41 38.24 -22.80 18.73
C LYS A 41 36.97 -21.99 18.99
N PRO A 42 35.85 -22.62 19.40
CA PRO A 42 34.67 -21.88 19.81
C PRO A 42 34.97 -21.03 21.04
N ALA A 43 34.62 -19.74 20.98
CA ALA A 43 34.64 -18.85 22.13
C ALA A 43 33.42 -19.12 23.03
N GLU A 44 33.59 -18.96 24.33
CA GLU A 44 32.63 -19.39 25.34
C GLU A 44 31.38 -18.49 25.38
N ALA A 45 30.24 -19.09 25.71
CA ALA A 45 28.97 -18.38 25.80
C ALA A 45 28.96 -17.37 26.97
N LEU A 46 28.78 -16.09 26.67
CA LEU A 46 28.52 -15.06 27.68
C LEU A 46 27.07 -15.16 28.16
N SER A 47 26.90 -15.84 29.31
CA SER A 47 25.65 -15.85 30.07
C SER A 47 25.37 -14.45 30.63
N LEU A 48 24.29 -13.82 30.17
CA LEU A 48 23.77 -12.57 30.72
C LEU A 48 22.73 -12.86 31.81
N THR A 49 23.20 -13.05 33.03
CA THR A 49 22.34 -13.20 34.22
C THR A 49 21.78 -11.85 34.64
N VAL A 50 20.50 -11.59 34.36
CA VAL A 50 19.78 -10.42 34.88
C VAL A 50 19.51 -10.61 36.37
N ALA A 51 20.22 -9.86 37.22
CA ALA A 51 20.02 -9.87 38.66
C ALA A 51 18.83 -9.00 39.06
N ALA A 52 17.63 -9.60 39.12
CA ALA A 52 16.47 -8.97 39.73
C ALA A 52 16.71 -8.74 41.23
N ARG A 53 16.79 -7.48 41.67
CA ARG A 53 17.02 -7.13 43.08
C ARG A 53 15.72 -6.67 43.73
N ALA A 54 15.03 -7.62 44.38
CA ALA A 54 13.82 -7.33 45.15
C ALA A 54 14.13 -6.39 46.33
N GLY A 55 13.32 -5.32 46.46
CA GLY A 55 13.35 -4.37 47.57
C GLY A 55 12.04 -4.41 48.35
N PHE A 56 11.87 -5.44 49.19
CA PHE A 56 10.71 -5.55 50.09
C PHE A 56 10.91 -4.66 51.33
N HIS A 57 10.09 -3.62 51.49
CA HIS A 57 9.80 -3.00 52.78
C HIS A 57 8.31 -2.66 52.84
N GLY A 58 7.57 -3.38 53.68
CA GLY A 58 6.21 -3.03 54.05
C GLY A 58 6.18 -2.26 55.36
N MET A 59 5.12 -1.49 55.56
CA MET A 59 4.57 -1.18 56.89
C MET A 59 3.05 -1.20 56.82
N ASP A 60 2.43 -1.89 57.77
CA ASP A 60 0.98 -1.90 58.02
C ASP A 60 0.50 -0.54 58.56
N GLY A 61 -0.82 -0.27 58.50
CA GLY A 61 -1.39 0.80 59.34
C GLY A 61 -2.78 1.37 58.97
N SER A 62 -3.84 0.58 59.15
CA SER A 62 -5.18 0.97 59.65
C SER A 62 -5.92 2.24 59.15
N ASP A 63 -7.13 2.02 58.63
CA ASP A 63 -8.41 2.71 58.88
C ASP A 63 -8.43 4.16 59.43
N GLN A 64 -9.19 5.06 58.76
CA GLN A 64 -10.47 5.58 59.29
C GLN A 64 -11.26 6.46 58.31
N ASP A 65 -12.55 6.62 58.60
CA ASP A 65 -13.54 7.44 57.87
C ASP A 65 -13.17 8.93 57.77
N GLY A 66 -13.65 9.61 56.71
CA GLY A 66 -13.47 11.07 56.58
C GLY A 66 -14.24 11.73 55.45
N SER A 67 -15.41 12.29 55.76
CA SER A 67 -16.23 13.08 54.82
C SER A 67 -15.60 14.43 54.44
N GLY A 68 -15.75 14.83 53.17
CA GLY A 68 -16.36 16.14 52.88
C GLY A 68 -15.55 17.24 52.18
N THR A 69 -16.35 18.09 51.51
CA THR A 69 -16.11 19.49 51.09
C THR A 69 -15.18 19.83 49.91
N HIS A 70 -15.76 20.63 48.99
CA HIS A 70 -15.07 21.41 47.96
C HIS A 70 -13.99 22.34 48.52
N MET A 71 -12.93 22.56 47.74
CA MET A 71 -12.24 23.85 47.65
C MET A 71 -11.77 24.12 46.21
N ARG A 72 -12.05 25.32 45.70
CA ARG A 72 -11.43 25.82 44.45
C ARG A 72 -10.00 26.28 44.75
N GLY A 73 -9.00 25.60 44.20
CA GLY A 73 -7.60 26.05 44.21
C GLY A 73 -7.28 26.95 43.01
N GLN A 74 -6.71 28.13 43.28
CA GLN A 74 -6.27 29.06 42.23
C GLN A 74 -4.93 28.60 41.63
N ARG A 75 -4.72 28.82 40.32
CA ARG A 75 -3.41 28.62 39.68
C ARG A 75 -2.46 29.77 40.07
N PRO A 76 -1.23 29.49 40.56
CA PRO A 76 -0.20 30.51 40.62
C PRO A 76 0.36 30.80 39.22
N ARG A 77 0.66 32.07 38.93
CA ARG A 77 1.58 32.45 37.87
C ARG A 77 2.99 32.14 38.32
N THR A 78 3.83 31.58 37.46
CA THR A 78 5.28 31.60 37.59
C THR A 78 5.88 32.53 36.54
N GLU A 79 6.90 33.27 36.95
CA GLU A 79 7.50 34.36 36.19
C GLU A 79 8.66 33.88 35.30
N SER A 80 8.97 34.70 34.30
CA SER A 80 10.09 34.57 33.39
C SER A 80 11.45 34.58 34.11
N ARG A 81 12.40 33.79 33.59
CA ARG A 81 13.83 34.05 33.71
C ARG A 81 14.53 33.79 32.39
N ASP A 82 15.22 34.81 31.91
CA ASP A 82 16.17 34.76 30.82
C ASP A 82 17.57 34.33 31.33
N ASP A 83 18.57 34.46 30.45
CA ASP A 83 20.02 34.22 30.63
C ASP A 83 20.48 32.74 30.62
N GLU A 84 21.64 32.35 30.06
CA GLU A 84 22.40 32.78 28.86
C GLU A 84 23.52 31.73 28.63
N ASP A 85 24.13 31.70 27.44
CA ASP A 85 25.46 31.13 27.10
C ASP A 85 25.86 29.66 27.43
N GLY A 86 26.24 28.89 26.38
CA GLY A 86 26.55 27.44 26.52
C GLY A 86 27.61 26.78 25.61
N ARG A 87 28.31 27.51 24.73
CA ARG A 87 29.51 27.10 23.93
C ARG A 87 29.39 25.97 22.88
N ALA A 88 30.13 26.19 21.79
CA ALA A 88 30.34 25.24 20.70
C ALA A 88 31.53 24.28 20.93
N LEU A 89 31.46 23.09 20.33
CA LEU A 89 32.63 22.30 19.90
C LEU A 89 32.33 21.68 18.52
N GLY A 90 33.20 21.93 17.55
CA GLY A 90 33.09 21.35 16.20
C GLY A 90 33.88 20.06 16.05
N ALA A 91 33.41 19.17 15.18
CA ALA A 91 34.15 18.00 14.72
C ALA A 91 34.28 18.03 13.18
N ARG A 92 35.44 17.62 12.67
CA ARG A 92 35.84 17.81 11.27
C ARG A 92 35.23 16.76 10.35
N GLN A 93 34.76 17.21 9.17
CA GLN A 93 34.58 16.33 8.01
C GLN A 93 35.92 15.77 7.53
N SER A 94 35.90 14.55 6.99
CA SER A 94 36.91 14.05 6.06
C SER A 94 36.26 13.07 5.11
N SER A 95 36.11 13.49 3.86
CA SER A 95 35.44 12.77 2.78
C SER A 95 36.42 11.92 1.98
N MET A 96 35.99 10.71 1.59
CA MET A 96 36.45 10.03 0.38
C MET A 96 35.31 9.19 -0.18
N THR A 97 34.69 9.66 -1.26
CA THR A 97 33.65 8.92 -1.99
C THR A 97 34.12 8.73 -3.43
N PHE A 98 34.40 7.48 -3.81
CA PHE A 98 34.68 7.13 -5.21
C PHE A 98 33.34 6.99 -5.95
N VAL A 99 33.09 7.87 -6.92
CA VAL A 99 31.88 7.80 -7.76
C VAL A 99 32.23 7.14 -9.09
N SER A 100 31.74 5.91 -9.30
CA SER A 100 31.72 5.30 -10.63
C SER A 100 30.37 5.56 -11.28
N ARG A 101 30.36 6.38 -12.34
CA ARG A 101 29.15 6.72 -13.11
C ARG A 101 28.91 5.65 -14.18
N ALA A 102 27.91 4.81 -13.98
CA ALA A 102 27.31 4.04 -15.07
C ALA A 102 26.23 4.88 -15.76
N LEU A 103 26.13 4.77 -17.09
CA LEU A 103 25.16 5.49 -17.91
C LEU A 103 23.82 4.74 -17.91
N LEU A 104 22.72 5.43 -17.65
CA LEU A 104 21.36 4.98 -17.95
C LEU A 104 20.70 5.96 -18.93
N PRO A 105 19.79 5.50 -19.83
CA PRO A 105 19.19 6.34 -20.87
C PRO A 105 18.14 7.31 -20.32
N ASP A 106 17.82 8.34 -21.11
CA ASP A 106 16.85 9.39 -20.77
C ASP A 106 15.40 8.85 -20.63
N CYS A 107 15.04 8.43 -19.41
CA CYS A 107 13.66 8.33 -18.98
C CYS A 107 13.18 9.72 -18.53
N ILE A 108 12.03 10.18 -19.04
CA ILE A 108 11.46 11.48 -18.67
C ILE A 108 10.96 11.42 -17.22
N LEU A 109 11.79 11.89 -16.28
CA LEU A 109 11.44 12.04 -14.87
C LEU A 109 10.49 13.22 -14.66
N THR A 110 9.19 12.99 -14.78
CA THR A 110 8.17 13.93 -14.28
C THR A 110 8.06 13.82 -12.77
N ASN A 111 8.75 14.70 -12.04
CA ASN A 111 8.54 14.88 -10.60
C ASN A 111 7.06 15.17 -10.34
N ILE A 112 6.36 14.25 -9.66
CA ILE A 112 4.95 14.42 -9.30
C ILE A 112 4.89 15.39 -8.11
N ARG A 113 4.84 16.69 -8.40
CA ARG A 113 4.41 17.70 -7.42
C ARG A 113 2.92 17.93 -7.59
N LEU A 114 2.14 17.38 -6.66
CA LEU A 114 0.99 18.11 -6.15
C LEU A 114 1.54 19.12 -5.12
N ASP A 115 0.88 20.26 -4.92
CA ASP A 115 1.32 21.24 -3.91
C ASP A 115 0.98 20.71 -2.50
N GLU A 116 1.85 19.85 -1.97
CA GLU A 116 1.72 19.13 -0.69
C GLU A 116 1.38 20.04 0.50
N ASP A 117 1.87 21.29 0.48
CA ASP A 117 1.64 22.29 1.52
C ASP A 117 0.15 22.70 1.67
N ALA A 118 -0.70 22.44 0.67
CA ALA A 118 -2.09 22.85 0.65
C ALA A 118 -3.05 21.89 1.38
N GLU A 119 -2.80 20.58 1.41
CA GLU A 119 -3.70 19.61 2.08
C GLU A 119 -3.31 19.36 3.54
N VAL A 120 -2.02 19.35 3.88
CA VAL A 120 -1.55 18.99 5.25
C VAL A 120 -1.90 20.07 6.29
N ALA A 121 -2.06 21.32 5.87
CA ALA A 121 -2.45 22.44 6.76
C ALA A 121 -3.96 22.49 7.06
N ASP A 122 -4.81 21.95 6.19
CA ASP A 122 -6.24 22.26 6.15
C ASP A 122 -7.05 21.50 7.23
N ASP A 123 -6.65 20.27 7.59
CA ASP A 123 -7.35 19.40 8.56
C ASP A 123 -7.19 19.85 10.03
N GLN A 124 -6.43 20.91 10.32
CA GLN A 124 -6.21 21.41 11.69
C GLN A 124 -6.47 22.91 11.90
N SER A 125 -6.81 23.70 10.87
CA SER A 125 -7.10 25.13 11.05
C SER A 125 -8.22 25.68 10.17
N GLU A 126 -9.43 25.10 10.24
CA GLU A 126 -10.66 25.73 9.73
C GLU A 126 -11.08 26.97 10.57
N THR A 127 -10.27 28.03 10.54
CA THR A 127 -10.77 29.37 10.89
C THR A 127 -11.71 29.82 9.79
N LYS A 128 -13.00 29.94 10.11
CA LYS A 128 -14.09 30.33 9.18
C LYS A 128 -13.79 31.64 8.44
N SER A 129 -13.18 31.54 7.26
CA SER A 129 -13.18 32.62 6.28
C SER A 129 -14.62 32.85 5.83
N THR A 130 -15.07 34.11 5.91
CA THR A 130 -16.41 34.52 5.44
C THR A 130 -16.39 35.10 4.03
N GLU A 131 -15.24 35.13 3.35
CA GLU A 131 -15.16 35.60 1.98
C GLU A 131 -15.41 34.45 0.99
N PRO A 132 -16.36 34.58 0.05
CA PRO A 132 -16.60 33.56 -0.96
C PRO A 132 -15.41 33.48 -1.92
N HIS A 133 -14.67 32.37 -1.87
CA HIS A 133 -13.62 32.07 -2.85
C HIS A 133 -14.24 31.92 -4.24
N HIS A 134 -14.15 32.97 -5.06
CA HIS A 134 -14.81 33.09 -6.37
C HIS A 134 -14.09 32.36 -7.54
N GLY A 135 -13.32 31.32 -7.25
CA GLY A 135 -12.73 30.45 -8.26
C GLY A 135 -13.66 29.30 -8.61
N THR A 136 -14.37 29.37 -9.75
CA THR A 136 -15.06 28.21 -10.32
C THR A 136 -14.11 27.45 -11.23
N PHE A 137 -13.40 26.46 -10.66
CA PHE A 137 -12.39 25.63 -11.33
C PHE A 137 -12.98 24.42 -12.08
N LEU A 138 -14.21 24.58 -12.58
CA LEU A 138 -15.04 23.48 -13.08
C LEU A 138 -15.61 23.85 -14.46
N PRO A 139 -15.41 23.02 -15.50
CA PRO A 139 -14.48 21.87 -15.57
C PRO A 139 -13.00 22.31 -15.63
N LEU A 140 -12.08 21.39 -15.33
CA LEU A 140 -10.66 21.57 -15.66
C LEU A 140 -10.45 21.65 -17.17
N HIS A 141 -9.38 22.33 -17.62
CA HIS A 141 -9.10 22.41 -19.06
C HIS A 141 -8.69 21.02 -19.60
N PRO A 142 -9.15 20.57 -20.79
CA PRO A 142 -8.89 19.21 -21.29
C PRO A 142 -7.41 18.83 -21.44
N ALA A 143 -6.50 19.80 -21.54
CA ALA A 143 -5.06 19.53 -21.50
C ALA A 143 -4.57 19.16 -20.10
N GLU A 144 -5.15 19.74 -19.05
CA GLU A 144 -4.82 19.46 -17.65
C GLU A 144 -5.37 18.09 -17.25
N ILE A 145 -6.61 17.78 -17.62
CA ILE A 145 -7.21 16.44 -17.43
C ILE A 145 -6.28 15.36 -17.99
N ARG A 146 -5.70 15.56 -19.19
CA ARG A 146 -4.71 14.64 -19.77
C ARG A 146 -3.40 14.56 -18.98
N VAL A 147 -2.92 15.67 -18.41
CA VAL A 147 -1.71 15.68 -17.56
C VAL A 147 -1.96 14.91 -16.26
N GLU A 148 -3.12 15.09 -15.63
CA GLU A 148 -3.51 14.35 -14.43
C GLU A 148 -3.72 12.86 -14.70
N ALA A 149 -4.46 12.51 -15.76
CA ALA A 149 -4.68 11.12 -16.18
C ALA A 149 -3.39 10.38 -16.55
N ASN A 150 -2.34 11.10 -16.97
CA ASN A 150 -1.02 10.52 -17.23
C ASN A 150 -0.25 10.12 -15.95
N LYS A 151 -0.62 10.65 -14.77
CA LYS A 151 -0.03 10.24 -13.47
C LYS A 151 -0.52 8.86 -13.03
N ALA A 152 -1.71 8.44 -13.47
CA ALA A 152 -2.25 7.11 -13.20
C ALA A 152 -1.41 6.01 -13.86
N ARG A 153 -1.23 4.88 -13.17
CA ARG A 153 -0.36 3.78 -13.61
C ARG A 153 -0.77 2.47 -12.94
N LEU A 154 -0.32 1.36 -13.52
CA LEU A 154 -0.45 0.04 -12.90
C LEU A 154 0.71 -0.19 -11.91
N PRO A 155 0.53 -0.99 -10.86
CA PRO A 155 1.64 -1.50 -10.05
C PRO A 155 2.65 -2.25 -10.92
N THR A 156 3.92 -1.86 -10.85
CA THR A 156 5.03 -2.45 -11.63
C THR A 156 5.81 -3.51 -10.87
N THR A 157 5.62 -3.60 -9.56
CA THR A 157 6.39 -4.46 -8.65
C THR A 157 5.47 -5.47 -7.99
N ASP A 158 5.78 -6.76 -8.15
CA ASP A 158 5.14 -7.83 -7.37
C ASP A 158 5.73 -7.85 -5.96
N TYR A 159 5.10 -7.09 -5.07
CA TYR A 159 5.46 -7.04 -3.66
C TYR A 159 5.15 -8.36 -2.93
N LEU A 160 4.17 -9.16 -3.39
CA LEU A 160 3.83 -10.43 -2.75
C LEU A 160 4.93 -11.46 -3.00
N PHE A 161 5.38 -11.59 -4.25
CA PHE A 161 6.52 -12.43 -4.61
C PHE A 161 7.78 -12.02 -3.82
N ARG A 162 8.06 -10.71 -3.76
CA ARG A 162 9.18 -10.19 -2.97
C ARG A 162 9.06 -10.51 -1.47
N ALA A 163 7.87 -10.34 -0.88
CA ALA A 163 7.63 -10.64 0.53
C ALA A 163 7.76 -12.14 0.86
N LYS A 164 7.29 -13.02 -0.03
CA LYS A 164 7.48 -14.48 0.09
C LYS A 164 8.94 -14.91 -0.07
N ARG A 165 9.74 -14.15 -0.85
CA ARG A 165 11.18 -14.40 -1.01
C ARG A 165 11.97 -14.04 0.23
N SER A 166 11.82 -12.80 0.73
CA SER A 166 12.29 -12.37 2.06
C SER A 166 11.81 -10.95 2.39
N LEU A 167 11.80 -10.58 3.68
CA LEU A 167 11.46 -9.23 4.12
C LEU A 167 12.42 -8.18 3.56
N PHE A 168 13.72 -8.46 3.44
CA PHE A 168 14.65 -7.57 2.73
C PHE A 168 14.30 -7.39 1.25
N SER A 169 13.90 -8.45 0.54
CA SER A 169 13.50 -8.36 -0.87
C SER A 169 12.23 -7.50 -1.06
N LEU A 170 11.32 -7.50 -0.08
CA LEU A 170 10.18 -6.58 -0.02
C LEU A 170 10.64 -5.13 0.20
N ILE A 171 11.43 -4.88 1.24
CA ILE A 171 11.92 -3.54 1.59
C ILE A 171 12.70 -2.90 0.44
N ASP A 172 13.57 -3.66 -0.21
CA ASP A 172 14.33 -3.20 -1.38
C ASP A 172 13.39 -2.81 -2.52
N GLY A 173 12.37 -3.62 -2.82
CA GLY A 173 11.41 -3.32 -3.87
C GLY A 173 10.54 -2.10 -3.59
N ILE A 174 10.26 -1.81 -2.32
CA ILE A 174 9.58 -0.59 -1.89
C ILE A 174 10.53 0.61 -2.07
N TYR A 175 11.76 0.53 -1.56
CA TYR A 175 12.75 1.60 -1.66
C TYR A 175 13.11 1.95 -3.12
N ASP A 176 13.32 0.94 -3.97
CA ASP A 176 13.53 1.11 -5.41
C ASP A 176 12.40 1.94 -6.04
N GLN A 177 11.14 1.69 -5.66
CA GLN A 177 9.99 2.40 -6.19
C GLN A 177 9.86 3.83 -5.64
N GLU A 178 10.19 4.09 -4.36
CA GLU A 178 10.23 5.45 -3.81
C GLU A 178 11.30 6.31 -4.49
N VAL A 179 12.47 5.73 -4.79
CA VAL A 179 13.54 6.40 -5.55
C VAL A 179 13.08 6.72 -6.97
N LEU A 180 12.45 5.76 -7.67
CA LEU A 180 11.94 5.94 -9.03
C LEU A 180 10.85 7.02 -9.14
N ASP A 181 10.07 7.20 -8.07
CA ASP A 181 9.01 8.21 -8.00
C ASP A 181 9.52 9.64 -7.71
N GLY A 182 10.82 9.80 -7.42
CA GLY A 182 11.40 11.07 -7.03
C GLY A 182 11.08 11.46 -5.58
N GLY A 183 10.92 10.47 -4.69
CA GLY A 183 10.64 10.67 -3.26
C GLY A 183 11.62 11.65 -2.60
N LYS A 184 11.09 12.70 -1.97
CA LYS A 184 11.88 13.72 -1.25
C LYS A 184 12.57 13.08 -0.04
N GLY A 185 13.87 12.79 -0.14
CA GLY A 185 14.68 12.35 1.00
C GLY A 185 15.64 11.19 0.71
N THR A 186 15.51 10.51 -0.43
CA THR A 186 16.34 9.35 -0.78
C THR A 186 17.75 9.72 -1.23
N GLU A 187 18.56 10.27 -0.34
CA GLU A 187 20.02 10.15 -0.48
C GLU A 187 20.40 8.66 -0.41
N ALA A 188 21.44 8.23 -1.13
CA ALA A 188 21.88 6.83 -1.14
C ALA A 188 22.25 6.27 0.25
N ASN A 189 22.53 7.14 1.22
CA ASN A 189 22.78 6.78 2.62
C ASN A 189 21.51 6.35 3.38
N ASP A 190 20.31 6.68 2.88
CA ASP A 190 19.03 6.40 3.55
C ASP A 190 18.58 4.93 3.40
N HIS A 191 19.03 4.20 2.36
CA HIS A 191 18.64 2.80 2.14
C HIS A 191 18.91 1.87 3.33
N VAL A 192 20.08 2.03 3.98
CA VAL A 192 20.41 1.28 5.20
C VAL A 192 19.45 1.64 6.35
N SER A 193 19.08 2.92 6.46
CA SER A 193 18.13 3.39 7.47
C SER A 193 16.72 2.85 7.22
N TRP A 194 16.28 2.81 5.95
CA TRP A 194 15.05 2.14 5.51
C TRP A 194 15.03 0.67 5.88
N ARG A 195 16.06 -0.09 5.50
CA ARG A 195 16.21 -1.51 5.87
C ARG A 195 16.13 -1.72 7.38
N THR A 196 16.85 -0.93 8.17
CA THR A 196 16.86 -1.06 9.63
C THR A 196 15.50 -0.79 10.27
N SER A 197 14.80 0.29 9.87
CA SER A 197 13.46 0.61 10.41
C SER A 197 12.38 -0.38 9.93
N LEU A 198 12.36 -0.72 8.65
CA LEU A 198 11.29 -1.55 8.07
C LEU A 198 11.47 -3.04 8.33
N TRP A 199 12.69 -3.54 8.51
CA TRP A 199 12.89 -4.95 8.85
C TRP A 199 12.24 -5.29 10.20
N GLY A 200 12.50 -4.48 11.23
CA GLY A 200 11.90 -4.69 12.55
C GLY A 200 10.39 -4.53 12.56
N LEU A 201 9.86 -3.63 11.73
CA LEU A 201 8.43 -3.47 11.48
C LEU A 201 7.84 -4.74 10.84
N PHE A 202 8.29 -5.11 9.64
CA PHE A 202 7.74 -6.23 8.88
C PHE A 202 7.88 -7.57 9.60
N ALA A 203 8.98 -7.78 10.33
CA ALA A 203 9.15 -8.99 11.15
C ALA A 203 8.04 -9.13 12.20
N SER A 204 7.54 -8.03 12.77
CA SER A 204 6.45 -8.06 13.76
C SER A 204 5.06 -8.37 13.16
N ILE A 205 4.90 -8.28 11.84
CA ILE A 205 3.61 -8.56 11.19
C ILE A 205 3.48 -10.07 10.98
N PRO A 206 2.36 -10.71 11.38
CA PRO A 206 2.10 -12.11 11.03
C PRO A 206 2.06 -12.27 9.52
N GLU A 207 2.71 -13.31 8.98
CA GLU A 207 2.80 -13.53 7.53
C GLU A 207 1.42 -13.60 6.84
N SER A 208 0.41 -14.20 7.51
CA SER A 208 -0.97 -14.25 7.02
C SER A 208 -1.59 -12.86 6.84
N ILE A 209 -1.24 -11.90 7.70
CA ILE A 209 -1.70 -10.51 7.63
C ILE A 209 -0.89 -9.74 6.59
N LEU A 210 0.45 -9.87 6.59
CA LEU A 210 1.33 -9.17 5.66
C LEU A 210 1.00 -9.53 4.20
N TYR A 211 0.96 -10.82 3.87
CA TYR A 211 0.70 -11.28 2.51
C TYR A 211 -0.70 -10.89 2.03
N SER A 212 -1.73 -11.11 2.87
CA SER A 212 -3.11 -10.78 2.50
C SER A 212 -3.39 -9.28 2.40
N SER A 213 -2.55 -8.45 3.05
CA SER A 213 -2.61 -6.99 2.97
C SER A 213 -1.93 -6.46 1.71
N ILE A 214 -0.86 -7.13 1.25
CA ILE A 214 -0.16 -6.82 0.00
C ILE A 214 -0.99 -7.22 -1.23
N ASP A 215 -1.61 -8.40 -1.21
CA ASP A 215 -2.42 -8.91 -2.34
C ASP A 215 -3.90 -8.49 -2.29
N GLY A 216 -4.31 -7.79 -1.22
CA GLY A 216 -5.67 -7.29 -1.03
C GLY A 216 -6.70 -8.37 -0.68
N THR A 217 -6.31 -9.63 -0.48
CA THR A 217 -7.25 -10.72 -0.14
C THR A 217 -7.71 -10.71 1.31
N LEU A 218 -7.13 -9.86 2.18
CA LEU A 218 -7.39 -9.81 3.62
C LEU A 218 -8.90 -9.78 3.98
N PRO A 219 -9.75 -8.93 3.37
CA PRO A 219 -11.17 -8.91 3.70
C PRO A 219 -11.90 -10.20 3.30
N LYS A 220 -11.60 -10.74 2.11
CA LYS A 220 -12.23 -11.97 1.61
C LYS A 220 -11.84 -13.19 2.45
N ARG A 221 -10.57 -13.27 2.88
CA ARG A 221 -10.09 -14.35 3.76
C ARG A 221 -10.69 -14.28 5.16
N HIS A 222 -10.91 -13.07 5.68
CA HIS A 222 -11.60 -12.83 6.95
C HIS A 222 -13.11 -13.12 6.83
N LEU A 223 -13.85 -12.32 6.05
CA LEU A 223 -15.31 -12.29 6.08
C LEU A 223 -15.97 -13.54 5.47
N PHE A 224 -15.50 -13.96 4.28
CA PHE A 224 -16.10 -15.05 3.51
C PHE A 224 -15.44 -16.41 3.79
N HIS A 225 -14.10 -16.50 3.74
CA HIS A 225 -13.42 -17.77 3.97
C HIS A 225 -13.26 -18.15 5.46
N ARG A 226 -13.41 -17.18 6.38
CA ARG A 226 -13.24 -17.37 7.83
C ARG A 226 -11.93 -18.08 8.19
N ASP A 227 -10.85 -17.62 7.55
CA ASP A 227 -9.52 -18.21 7.68
C ASP A 227 -9.00 -18.11 9.14
N PRO A 228 -8.80 -19.23 9.87
CA PRO A 228 -8.35 -19.19 11.26
C PRO A 228 -6.99 -18.52 11.47
N ALA A 229 -6.14 -18.45 10.43
CA ALA A 229 -4.87 -17.73 10.47
C ALA A 229 -5.03 -16.20 10.42
N ILE A 230 -6.25 -15.70 10.21
CA ILE A 230 -6.61 -14.28 10.09
C ILE A 230 -7.68 -13.90 11.13
N CYS A 231 -8.76 -14.67 11.28
CA CYS A 231 -9.86 -14.36 12.20
C CYS A 231 -9.38 -14.12 13.64
N LYS A 232 -8.41 -14.90 14.13
CA LYS A 232 -7.81 -14.73 15.48
C LYS A 232 -7.16 -13.36 15.76
N TYR A 233 -6.97 -12.53 14.73
CA TYR A 233 -6.41 -11.17 14.85
C TYR A 233 -7.49 -10.06 14.77
N TYR A 234 -8.74 -10.38 14.42
CA TYR A 234 -9.79 -9.38 14.18
C TYR A 234 -11.15 -9.72 14.81
N GLU A 235 -11.41 -10.99 15.10
CA GLU A 235 -12.60 -11.49 15.77
C GLU A 235 -12.25 -11.90 17.20
N PRO A 236 -12.95 -11.38 18.23
CA PRO A 236 -12.83 -11.92 19.59
C PRO A 236 -13.35 -13.36 19.62
N ASP A 237 -12.75 -14.17 20.47
CA ASP A 237 -13.17 -15.55 20.71
C ASP A 237 -14.23 -15.55 21.83
N ASP A 238 -15.51 -15.72 21.47
CA ASP A 238 -16.64 -15.67 22.42
C ASP A 238 -16.56 -16.72 23.55
N ASP A 239 -15.79 -17.80 23.35
CA ASP A 239 -15.56 -18.84 24.36
C ASP A 239 -14.43 -18.49 25.36
N LYS A 240 -13.74 -17.36 25.17
CA LYS A 240 -12.62 -16.91 26.02
C LYS A 240 -12.97 -15.66 26.83
N GLU A 241 -12.47 -15.60 28.07
CA GLU A 241 -12.51 -14.38 28.86
C GLU A 241 -11.69 -13.26 28.19
N GLU A 242 -12.00 -12.00 28.51
CA GLU A 242 -11.36 -10.83 27.88
C GLU A 242 -9.83 -10.88 27.97
N HIS A 243 -9.28 -11.37 29.08
CA HIS A 243 -7.83 -11.49 29.30
C HIS A 243 -7.15 -12.66 28.57
N ASP A 244 -7.92 -13.62 28.05
CA ASP A 244 -7.44 -14.76 27.26
C ASP A 244 -7.52 -14.52 25.74
N GLN A 245 -7.99 -13.33 25.33
CA GLN A 245 -8.05 -12.92 23.93
C GLN A 245 -6.65 -12.80 23.32
N HIS A 246 -6.56 -12.92 21.99
CA HIS A 246 -5.28 -12.80 21.30
C HIS A 246 -4.69 -11.40 21.52
N GLU A 247 -3.44 -11.30 21.98
CA GLU A 247 -2.72 -10.06 22.33
C GLU A 247 -2.88 -8.91 21.33
N TRP A 248 -2.86 -9.22 20.03
CA TRP A 248 -3.15 -8.27 18.95
C TRP A 248 -4.50 -7.52 19.06
N LEU A 249 -5.53 -8.18 19.61
CA LEU A 249 -6.83 -7.58 19.92
C LEU A 249 -6.74 -6.73 21.19
N LEU A 250 -6.09 -7.21 22.25
CA LEU A 250 -5.89 -6.45 23.49
C LEU A 250 -5.16 -5.12 23.22
N GLN A 251 -4.15 -5.17 22.36
CA GLN A 251 -3.37 -4.00 21.95
C GLN A 251 -4.19 -2.96 21.17
N ARG A 252 -5.37 -3.33 20.62
CA ARG A 252 -6.29 -2.38 19.96
C ARG A 252 -6.95 -1.41 20.92
N GLU A 253 -7.20 -1.86 22.14
CA GLU A 253 -7.87 -1.08 23.19
C GLU A 253 -6.88 -0.24 24.00
N ASN A 254 -5.57 -0.44 23.80
CA ASN A 254 -4.53 0.39 24.40
C ASN A 254 -4.50 1.79 23.76
N PRO A 255 -4.76 2.89 24.52
CA PRO A 255 -4.83 4.25 23.98
C PRO A 255 -3.46 4.84 23.62
N LYS A 256 -2.38 4.11 23.87
CA LYS A 256 -1.00 4.44 23.48
C LYS A 256 -0.44 3.43 22.46
N ALA A 257 -1.30 2.78 21.66
CA ALA A 257 -0.91 1.80 20.64
C ALA A 257 -0.92 2.39 19.22
N PRO A 258 0.21 2.97 18.76
CA PRO A 258 0.33 3.50 17.42
C PRO A 258 0.33 2.36 16.39
N ALA A 259 -0.43 2.56 15.31
CA ALA A 259 -0.68 1.51 14.33
C ALA A 259 -0.77 2.07 12.91
N ILE A 260 -0.45 1.22 11.93
CA ILE A 260 -0.90 1.38 10.56
C ILE A 260 -2.11 0.46 10.35
N TYR A 261 -3.15 0.99 9.73
CA TYR A 261 -4.33 0.25 9.31
C TYR A 261 -4.58 0.41 7.82
N ASN A 262 -5.27 -0.57 7.23
CA ASN A 262 -5.86 -0.47 5.91
C ASN A 262 -7.40 -0.44 6.05
N ARG A 263 -8.06 0.37 5.22
CA ARG A 263 -9.50 0.30 4.95
C ARG A 263 -9.70 -0.17 3.52
N TYR A 264 -10.36 -1.31 3.34
CA TYR A 264 -10.66 -1.88 2.02
C TYR A 264 -12.11 -1.57 1.65
N TYR A 265 -12.35 -1.11 0.43
CA TYR A 265 -13.70 -0.89 -0.08
C TYR A 265 -14.25 -2.17 -0.71
N VAL A 266 -15.11 -2.87 0.03
CA VAL A 266 -15.59 -4.23 -0.28
C VAL A 266 -17.04 -4.45 0.19
N ASP A 267 -17.71 -5.47 -0.34
CA ASP A 267 -19.01 -5.93 0.15
C ASP A 267 -18.89 -6.73 1.46
N ASP A 268 -20.02 -7.23 1.97
CA ASP A 268 -20.08 -8.02 3.21
C ASP A 268 -19.36 -9.39 3.13
N GLU A 269 -19.04 -9.87 1.92
CA GLU A 269 -18.22 -11.07 1.67
C GLU A 269 -16.72 -10.72 1.47
N GLY A 270 -16.35 -9.44 1.53
CA GLY A 270 -14.99 -8.99 1.27
C GLY A 270 -14.59 -8.99 -0.21
N ASN A 271 -15.55 -9.01 -1.13
CA ASN A 271 -15.32 -8.83 -2.57
C ASN A 271 -15.17 -7.34 -2.91
N ALA A 272 -14.20 -7.02 -3.79
CA ALA A 272 -14.12 -5.71 -4.42
C ALA A 272 -15.25 -5.51 -5.45
N PRO A 273 -15.63 -4.26 -5.78
CA PRO A 273 -16.47 -3.99 -6.93
C PRO A 273 -15.92 -4.62 -8.21
N SER A 274 -16.81 -5.03 -9.12
CA SER A 274 -16.42 -5.55 -10.43
C SER A 274 -15.95 -4.42 -11.37
N PRO A 275 -15.18 -4.73 -12.43
CA PRO A 275 -14.80 -3.72 -13.43
C PRO A 275 -16.00 -2.99 -14.04
N ALA A 276 -17.11 -3.70 -14.30
CA ALA A 276 -18.32 -3.08 -14.83
C ALA A 276 -18.98 -2.09 -13.86
N GLU A 277 -18.90 -2.33 -12.55
CA GLU A 277 -19.37 -1.39 -11.53
C GLU A 277 -18.41 -0.19 -11.41
N TYR A 278 -17.10 -0.45 -11.31
CA TYR A 278 -16.09 0.61 -11.28
C TYR A 278 -16.21 1.58 -12.46
N MET A 279 -16.44 1.08 -13.68
CA MET A 279 -16.63 1.94 -14.86
C MET A 279 -17.90 2.79 -14.82
N GLN A 280 -18.98 2.33 -14.17
CA GLN A 280 -20.18 3.16 -13.92
C GLN A 280 -19.88 4.29 -12.92
N ILE A 281 -19.04 4.02 -11.92
CA ILE A 281 -18.60 5.03 -10.95
C ILE A 281 -17.64 6.05 -11.57
N VAL A 282 -16.72 5.61 -12.43
CA VAL A 282 -15.86 6.52 -13.22
C VAL A 282 -16.69 7.47 -14.09
N GLU A 283 -17.70 6.96 -14.79
CA GLU A 283 -18.60 7.78 -15.61
C GLU A 283 -19.37 8.80 -14.77
N ALA A 284 -19.97 8.38 -13.65
CA ALA A 284 -20.67 9.28 -12.74
C ALA A 284 -19.74 10.34 -12.11
N LEU A 285 -18.49 9.99 -11.82
CA LEU A 285 -17.48 10.94 -11.33
C LEU A 285 -17.05 11.92 -12.43
N HIS A 286 -16.91 11.48 -13.68
CA HIS A 286 -16.65 12.38 -14.81
C HIS A 286 -17.80 13.38 -15.01
N GLN A 287 -19.05 12.94 -14.88
CA GLN A 287 -20.21 13.84 -14.88
C GLN A 287 -20.25 14.78 -13.65
N TYR A 288 -19.83 14.29 -12.48
CA TYR A 288 -19.69 15.11 -11.27
C TYR A 288 -18.61 16.19 -11.41
N VAL A 289 -17.45 15.88 -12.00
CA VAL A 289 -16.36 16.86 -12.22
C VAL A 289 -16.44 17.62 -13.55
N SER A 290 -17.44 17.35 -14.39
CA SER A 290 -17.76 18.23 -15.52
C SER A 290 -18.64 19.41 -15.08
N GLY A 291 -19.47 19.21 -14.05
CA GLY A 291 -20.50 20.16 -13.63
C GLY A 291 -21.70 20.19 -14.59
N GLU A 292 -21.93 19.14 -15.39
CA GLU A 292 -23.03 19.07 -16.35
C GLU A 292 -24.29 18.37 -15.80
N ASN A 293 -24.14 17.41 -14.88
CA ASN A 293 -25.25 16.64 -14.29
C ASN A 293 -25.53 17.09 -12.84
N PHE A 294 -26.25 18.20 -12.70
CA PHE A 294 -26.54 18.80 -11.39
C PHE A 294 -27.42 17.92 -10.49
N GLU A 295 -28.37 17.19 -11.08
CA GLU A 295 -29.29 16.31 -10.36
C GLU A 295 -28.54 15.15 -9.69
N GLN A 296 -27.65 14.46 -10.43
CA GLN A 296 -26.82 13.40 -9.84
C GLN A 296 -25.80 13.97 -8.82
N ALA A 297 -25.20 15.13 -9.09
CA ALA A 297 -24.30 15.79 -8.15
C ALA A 297 -24.99 16.18 -6.83
N TYR A 298 -26.26 16.60 -6.90
CA TYR A 298 -27.08 16.89 -5.72
C TYR A 298 -27.39 15.64 -4.90
N GLU A 299 -27.63 14.51 -5.55
CA GLU A 299 -27.84 13.23 -4.88
C GLU A 299 -26.56 12.75 -4.18
N ILE A 300 -25.41 12.83 -4.85
CA ILE A 300 -24.08 12.46 -4.31
C ILE A 300 -23.74 13.31 -3.07
N ASP A 301 -23.78 14.64 -3.19
CA ASP A 301 -23.54 15.56 -2.07
C ASP A 301 -24.55 15.34 -0.92
N GLY A 302 -25.76 14.86 -1.24
CA GLY A 302 -26.82 14.59 -0.30
C GLY A 302 -26.64 13.36 0.60
N VAL A 303 -25.67 12.47 0.31
CA VAL A 303 -25.52 11.18 1.03
C VAL A 303 -25.00 11.35 2.45
N PHE A 304 -23.94 12.16 2.65
CA PHE A 304 -23.28 12.30 3.96
C PHE A 304 -23.33 13.70 4.58
N HIS A 305 -23.57 14.76 3.78
CA HIS A 305 -23.52 16.12 4.30
C HIS A 305 -24.81 16.51 5.05
N LYS A 306 -24.66 16.92 6.31
CA LYS A 306 -25.76 17.48 7.13
C LYS A 306 -26.29 18.82 6.58
N GLN A 307 -25.41 19.60 5.96
CA GLN A 307 -25.78 20.79 5.20
C GLN A 307 -25.79 20.42 3.73
N LYS A 308 -26.97 20.35 3.12
CA LYS A 308 -27.09 19.98 1.70
C LYS A 308 -26.56 21.10 0.82
N THR A 309 -25.67 20.76 -0.11
CA THR A 309 -25.39 21.62 -1.27
C THR A 309 -26.70 21.95 -1.97
N THR A 310 -26.93 23.22 -2.28
CA THR A 310 -28.15 23.64 -2.98
C THR A 310 -27.99 23.53 -4.50
N MET A 311 -29.09 23.32 -5.23
CA MET A 311 -29.08 23.37 -6.70
C MET A 311 -28.57 24.71 -7.26
N GLU A 312 -28.66 25.81 -6.50
CA GLU A 312 -28.08 27.09 -6.89
C GLU A 312 -26.55 27.12 -6.74
N GLN A 313 -26.00 26.48 -5.70
CA GLN A 313 -24.55 26.29 -5.53
C GLN A 313 -24.00 25.38 -6.63
N LEU A 314 -24.63 24.25 -6.93
CA LEU A 314 -24.20 23.34 -8.01
C LEU A 314 -24.19 24.02 -9.39
N ARG A 315 -25.21 24.83 -9.71
CA ARG A 315 -25.25 25.66 -10.94
C ARG A 315 -24.19 26.76 -10.99
N LYS A 316 -23.52 27.05 -9.87
CA LYS A 316 -22.33 27.91 -9.77
C LYS A 316 -21.06 27.07 -9.50
N HIS A 317 -21.10 25.79 -9.86
CA HIS A 317 -20.02 24.81 -9.69
C HIS A 317 -19.53 24.63 -8.24
N GLY A 318 -20.34 24.96 -7.25
CA GLY A 318 -20.07 24.71 -5.83
C GLY A 318 -20.46 23.30 -5.41
N HIS A 319 -19.66 22.31 -5.81
CA HIS A 319 -19.84 20.89 -5.46
C HIS A 319 -19.31 20.61 -4.06
N GLY A 320 -20.11 19.93 -3.23
CA GLY A 320 -19.90 19.76 -1.80
C GLY A 320 -18.62 19.03 -1.44
N HIS A 321 -18.34 17.90 -2.08
CA HIS A 321 -17.08 17.16 -1.84
C HIS A 321 -15.85 17.85 -2.45
N LEU A 322 -16.02 18.79 -3.38
CA LEU A 322 -14.89 19.49 -4.03
C LEU A 322 -14.54 20.80 -3.34
N GLU A 323 -15.47 21.42 -2.59
CA GLU A 323 -15.26 22.69 -1.84
C GLU A 323 -14.71 23.85 -2.70
N GLY A 324 -14.83 23.79 -4.03
CA GLY A 324 -14.18 24.73 -4.95
C GLY A 324 -12.65 24.61 -5.01
N LYS A 325 -12.06 23.51 -4.51
CA LYS A 325 -10.62 23.28 -4.46
C LYS A 325 -10.14 22.55 -5.72
N GLU A 326 -9.39 23.25 -6.58
CA GLU A 326 -8.84 22.71 -7.83
C GLU A 326 -8.04 21.40 -7.64
N ILE A 327 -7.31 21.28 -6.53
CA ILE A 327 -6.56 20.05 -6.20
C ILE A 327 -7.46 18.82 -6.10
N ARG A 328 -8.68 18.95 -5.55
CA ARG A 328 -9.63 17.83 -5.43
C ARG A 328 -10.13 17.37 -6.80
N LEU A 329 -10.33 18.30 -7.73
CA LEU A 329 -10.67 17.99 -9.13
C LEU A 329 -9.56 17.19 -9.82
N ARG A 330 -8.31 17.63 -9.67
CA ARG A 330 -7.14 16.91 -10.21
C ARG A 330 -7.05 15.49 -9.64
N VAL A 331 -7.25 15.33 -8.32
CA VAL A 331 -7.25 14.03 -7.63
C VAL A 331 -8.32 13.08 -8.17
N VAL A 332 -9.56 13.54 -8.40
CA VAL A 332 -10.62 12.69 -8.98
C VAL A 332 -10.23 12.20 -10.38
N HIS A 333 -9.65 13.06 -11.23
CA HIS A 333 -9.18 12.64 -12.56
C HIS A 333 -8.01 11.64 -12.51
N ILE A 334 -7.06 11.79 -11.57
CA ILE A 334 -6.01 10.78 -11.36
C ILE A 334 -6.65 9.42 -10.98
N TRP A 335 -7.59 9.44 -10.02
CA TRP A 335 -8.25 8.24 -9.53
C TRP A 335 -9.05 7.53 -10.62
N CYS A 336 -9.89 8.26 -11.36
CA CYS A 336 -10.66 7.71 -12.48
C CYS A 336 -9.73 7.05 -13.52
N ALA A 337 -8.68 7.74 -13.97
CA ALA A 337 -7.74 7.20 -14.94
C ALA A 337 -6.96 5.97 -14.42
N ALA A 338 -6.75 5.84 -13.10
CA ALA A 338 -6.13 4.66 -12.50
C ALA A 338 -7.08 3.46 -12.47
N ILE A 339 -8.34 3.68 -12.11
CA ILE A 339 -9.40 2.67 -12.17
C ILE A 339 -9.65 2.21 -13.62
N GLU A 340 -9.70 3.12 -14.58
CA GLU A 340 -9.78 2.78 -16.01
C GLU A 340 -8.61 1.89 -16.45
N LYS A 341 -7.37 2.25 -16.10
CA LYS A 341 -6.18 1.42 -16.42
C LYS A 341 -6.26 0.04 -15.77
N MET A 342 -6.70 -0.05 -14.52
CA MET A 342 -6.90 -1.31 -13.79
C MET A 342 -7.98 -2.18 -14.46
N CYS A 343 -9.12 -1.61 -14.84
CA CYS A 343 -10.20 -2.35 -15.50
C CYS A 343 -9.81 -2.82 -16.90
N ASN A 344 -9.10 -1.98 -17.66
CA ASN A 344 -8.70 -2.27 -19.05
C ASN A 344 -7.67 -3.41 -19.20
N VAL A 345 -6.97 -3.82 -18.13
CA VAL A 345 -6.12 -5.03 -18.15
C VAL A 345 -6.85 -6.30 -17.74
N ILE A 346 -8.10 -6.20 -17.29
CA ILE A 346 -8.93 -7.36 -16.95
C ILE A 346 -9.70 -7.80 -18.21
N PRO A 347 -9.64 -9.08 -18.62
CA PRO A 347 -10.41 -9.59 -19.76
C PRO A 347 -11.91 -9.33 -19.64
N GLN A 348 -12.56 -8.94 -20.75
CA GLN A 348 -13.95 -8.48 -20.76
C GLN A 348 -14.96 -9.52 -20.21
N ASP A 349 -14.70 -10.82 -20.40
CA ASP A 349 -15.49 -11.93 -19.87
C ASP A 349 -15.47 -12.03 -18.33
N ARG A 350 -14.55 -11.30 -17.69
CA ARG A 350 -14.41 -11.20 -16.23
C ARG A 350 -14.94 -9.89 -15.66
N TRP A 351 -15.45 -8.96 -16.47
CA TRP A 351 -15.90 -7.64 -15.99
C TRP A 351 -17.13 -7.66 -15.06
N THR A 352 -17.84 -8.79 -15.00
CA THR A 352 -18.95 -9.04 -14.05
C THR A 352 -18.52 -9.75 -12.77
N LYS A 353 -17.23 -10.07 -12.62
CA LYS A 353 -16.65 -10.69 -11.42
C LYS A 353 -15.96 -9.62 -10.58
N PRO A 354 -15.89 -9.76 -9.25
CA PRO A 354 -15.12 -8.88 -8.39
C PRO A 354 -13.70 -8.61 -8.92
N CYS A 355 -13.23 -7.37 -8.81
CA CYS A 355 -11.82 -7.07 -9.04
C CYS A 355 -10.93 -7.94 -8.12
N PRO A 356 -9.76 -8.39 -8.59
CA PRO A 356 -8.89 -9.27 -7.81
C PRO A 356 -8.28 -8.58 -6.58
N VAL A 357 -8.15 -7.24 -6.63
CA VAL A 357 -7.60 -6.41 -5.56
C VAL A 357 -8.61 -5.26 -5.29
N PRO A 358 -9.09 -5.07 -4.05
CA PRO A 358 -9.93 -3.93 -3.69
C PRO A 358 -9.17 -2.60 -3.62
N SER A 359 -9.85 -1.50 -3.97
CA SER A 359 -9.36 -0.15 -3.65
C SER A 359 -9.15 -0.01 -2.14
N THR A 360 -7.97 0.46 -1.76
CA THR A 360 -7.50 0.47 -0.37
C THR A 360 -7.11 1.88 0.06
N TYR A 361 -7.35 2.21 1.33
CA TYR A 361 -6.80 3.38 2.02
C TYR A 361 -5.89 2.90 3.16
N THR A 362 -4.62 3.32 3.18
CA THR A 362 -3.71 3.10 4.31
C THR A 362 -3.71 4.33 5.20
N GLY A 363 -3.66 4.17 6.53
CA GLY A 363 -3.55 5.31 7.43
C GLY A 363 -2.93 4.99 8.78
N TYR A 364 -2.40 6.03 9.42
CA TYR A 364 -1.85 5.99 10.77
C TYR A 364 -2.91 6.29 11.86
N THR A 365 -2.71 5.76 13.07
CA THR A 365 -3.42 6.18 14.30
C THR A 365 -2.57 5.97 15.55
N ILE A 366 -2.82 6.74 16.62
CA ILE A 366 -2.32 6.47 17.98
C ILE A 366 -3.26 5.59 18.82
N MET A 367 -4.53 5.51 18.41
CA MET A 367 -5.60 4.81 19.14
C MET A 367 -6.50 4.15 18.11
N MET A 368 -6.45 2.82 18.04
CA MET A 368 -7.11 2.06 16.98
C MET A 368 -8.60 1.81 17.27
N SER A 369 -8.96 1.67 18.55
CA SER A 369 -10.35 1.50 19.01
C SER A 369 -11.30 2.62 18.59
N GLU A 370 -10.83 3.88 18.47
CA GLU A 370 -11.66 5.01 18.02
C GLU A 370 -11.92 5.05 16.50
N ARG A 371 -11.07 4.41 15.67
CA ARG A 371 -11.12 4.59 14.21
C ARG A 371 -12.40 4.09 13.52
N PRO A 372 -13.05 2.97 13.93
CA PRO A 372 -14.38 2.58 13.43
C PRO A 372 -15.43 3.66 13.69
N ASP A 373 -15.40 4.27 14.88
CA ASP A 373 -16.38 5.24 15.33
C ASP A 373 -16.21 6.59 14.62
N GLN A 374 -14.96 7.06 14.49
CA GLN A 374 -14.64 8.25 13.71
C GLN A 374 -15.08 8.09 12.25
N TYR A 375 -14.77 6.94 11.63
CA TYR A 375 -15.22 6.64 10.27
C TYR A 375 -16.74 6.56 10.15
N THR A 376 -17.44 5.89 11.07
CA THR A 376 -18.91 5.79 11.08
C THR A 376 -19.59 7.16 11.17
N ARG A 377 -19.01 8.08 11.96
CA ARG A 377 -19.46 9.46 12.09
C ARG A 377 -19.04 10.37 10.92
N LYS A 378 -18.31 9.82 9.93
CA LYS A 378 -17.63 10.51 8.81
C LYS A 378 -16.70 11.65 9.26
N ILE A 379 -16.03 11.48 10.40
CA ILE A 379 -15.05 12.42 10.96
C ILE A 379 -13.63 11.94 10.60
N SER A 380 -12.71 12.88 10.35
CA SER A 380 -11.28 12.61 10.07
C SER A 380 -11.08 11.45 9.08
N THR A 381 -11.81 11.52 7.97
CA THR A 381 -11.82 10.52 6.89
C THR A 381 -11.61 11.27 5.59
N SER A 382 -10.75 10.73 4.71
CA SER A 382 -10.45 11.32 3.40
C SER A 382 -11.72 11.71 2.66
N TRP A 383 -11.80 12.96 2.19
CA TRP A 383 -12.92 13.49 1.42
C TRP A 383 -13.18 12.64 0.16
N LEU A 384 -12.12 12.06 -0.41
CA LEU A 384 -12.20 11.17 -1.56
C LEU A 384 -12.93 9.86 -1.21
N CYS A 385 -12.61 9.24 -0.06
CA CYS A 385 -13.34 8.04 0.38
C CYS A 385 -14.85 8.31 0.51
N LEU A 386 -15.22 9.49 1.04
CA LEU A 386 -16.63 9.88 1.19
C LEU A 386 -17.30 10.16 -0.15
N LEU A 387 -16.64 10.84 -1.08
CA LEU A 387 -17.14 11.09 -2.44
C LEU A 387 -17.38 9.77 -3.17
N ILE A 388 -16.40 8.85 -3.17
CA ILE A 388 -16.51 7.58 -3.87
C ILE A 388 -17.64 6.72 -3.26
N GLU A 389 -17.71 6.58 -1.94
CA GLU A 389 -18.79 5.84 -1.27
C GLU A 389 -20.18 6.48 -1.53
N ALA A 390 -20.27 7.81 -1.63
CA ALA A 390 -21.51 8.49 -1.98
C ALA A 390 -21.92 8.21 -3.43
N THR A 391 -20.99 8.26 -4.39
CA THR A 391 -21.23 7.91 -5.78
C THR A 391 -21.68 6.46 -5.93
N PHE A 392 -21.04 5.51 -5.22
CA PHE A 392 -21.48 4.12 -5.18
C PHE A 392 -22.92 3.97 -4.69
N LYS A 393 -23.32 4.69 -3.62
CA LYS A 393 -24.69 4.64 -3.07
C LYS A 393 -25.75 5.24 -3.99
N VAL A 394 -25.39 6.20 -4.84
CA VAL A 394 -26.30 6.79 -5.84
C VAL A 394 -26.41 5.93 -7.10
N VAL A 395 -25.28 5.47 -7.64
CA VAL A 395 -25.24 4.73 -8.92
C VAL A 395 -25.62 3.26 -8.75
N LEU A 396 -25.24 2.64 -7.62
CA LEU A 396 -25.43 1.22 -7.32
C LEU A 396 -26.17 1.04 -5.97
N PRO A 397 -27.42 1.53 -5.83
CA PRO A 397 -28.13 1.62 -4.54
C PRO A 397 -28.44 0.28 -3.88
N ASN A 398 -28.29 -0.84 -4.59
CA ASN A 398 -28.48 -2.20 -4.08
C ASN A 398 -27.17 -2.87 -3.64
N ALA A 399 -26.01 -2.27 -3.90
CA ALA A 399 -24.72 -2.82 -3.52
C ALA A 399 -24.37 -2.49 -2.05
N THR A 400 -23.75 -3.42 -1.34
CA THR A 400 -23.42 -3.26 0.09
C THR A 400 -21.98 -2.81 0.35
N TYR A 401 -21.30 -2.27 -0.67
CA TYR A 401 -19.90 -1.85 -0.56
C TYR A 401 -19.66 -0.80 0.54
N GLN A 402 -18.76 -1.13 1.46
CA GLN A 402 -18.35 -0.30 2.58
C GLN A 402 -16.84 -0.45 2.88
N PHE A 403 -16.29 0.49 3.65
CA PHE A 403 -14.90 0.43 4.09
C PHE A 403 -14.74 -0.46 5.32
N HIS A 404 -14.16 -1.65 5.15
CA HIS A 404 -13.77 -2.52 6.27
C HIS A 404 -12.36 -2.21 6.75
N LEU A 405 -12.22 -1.98 8.06
CA LEU A 405 -11.00 -1.53 8.73
C LEU A 405 -10.20 -2.70 9.34
N TYR A 406 -8.90 -2.77 9.03
CA TYR A 406 -7.98 -3.79 9.54
C TYR A 406 -6.68 -3.16 10.03
N THR A 407 -6.28 -3.44 11.27
CA THR A 407 -4.89 -3.18 11.71
C THR A 407 -3.93 -4.03 10.89
N VAL A 408 -2.89 -3.41 10.32
CA VAL A 408 -1.84 -4.11 9.56
C VAL A 408 -0.60 -4.31 10.42
N CYS A 409 -0.20 -3.31 11.23
CA CYS A 409 0.92 -3.44 12.15
C CYS A 409 0.82 -2.48 13.35
N TRP A 410 1.46 -2.89 14.44
CA TRP A 410 1.70 -2.06 15.63
C TRP A 410 3.13 -1.50 15.58
N LEU A 411 3.27 -0.20 15.80
CA LEU A 411 4.54 0.51 15.76
C LEU A 411 5.20 0.48 17.15
N ALA A 412 6.53 0.37 17.17
CA ALA A 412 7.30 0.31 18.41
C ALA A 412 8.46 1.31 18.46
N SER A 413 8.61 2.18 17.45
CA SER A 413 9.49 3.34 17.57
C SER A 413 8.98 4.55 16.78
N PRO A 414 9.35 5.79 17.17
CA PRO A 414 9.02 6.99 16.41
C PRO A 414 9.55 6.98 14.98
N SER A 415 10.67 6.29 14.72
CA SER A 415 11.31 6.24 13.39
C SER A 415 10.59 5.32 12.40
N GLU A 416 9.69 4.47 12.89
CA GLU A 416 8.88 3.60 12.05
C GLU A 416 7.69 4.34 11.45
N VAL A 417 7.14 5.38 12.08
CA VAL A 417 5.79 5.87 11.73
C VAL A 417 5.69 6.35 10.28
N GLU A 418 6.61 7.23 9.88
CA GLU A 418 6.66 7.77 8.52
C GLU A 418 6.93 6.66 7.48
N ARG A 419 7.95 5.83 7.76
CA ARG A 419 8.37 4.75 6.87
C ARG A 419 7.34 3.63 6.75
N ALA A 420 6.62 3.32 7.82
CA ALA A 420 5.57 2.31 7.85
C ALA A 420 4.37 2.76 7.02
N GLU A 421 3.96 4.03 7.15
CA GLU A 421 2.86 4.57 6.34
C GLU A 421 3.25 4.57 4.85
N GLN A 422 4.47 4.96 4.50
CA GLN A 422 5.03 4.86 3.13
C GLN A 422 5.07 3.41 2.62
N ALA A 423 5.72 2.51 3.35
CA ALA A 423 5.93 1.14 2.94
C ALA A 423 4.61 0.36 2.76
N ILE A 424 3.66 0.50 3.69
CA ILE A 424 2.36 -0.16 3.60
C ILE A 424 1.50 0.46 2.49
N THR A 425 1.53 1.79 2.32
CA THR A 425 0.81 2.46 1.21
C THR A 425 1.31 1.97 -0.14
N ARG A 426 2.64 1.84 -0.26
CA ARG A 426 3.31 1.35 -1.45
C ARG A 426 2.95 -0.10 -1.77
N CYS A 427 3.10 -1.00 -0.79
CA CYS A 427 2.94 -2.44 -1.04
C CYS A 427 1.48 -2.91 -1.08
N SER A 428 0.52 -2.15 -0.54
CA SER A 428 -0.93 -2.41 -0.67
C SER A 428 -1.59 -1.64 -1.83
N ASN A 429 -0.81 -0.94 -2.65
CA ASN A 429 -1.27 -0.14 -3.79
C ASN A 429 -2.35 0.91 -3.43
N SER A 430 -2.35 1.42 -2.20
CA SER A 430 -3.42 2.29 -1.70
C SER A 430 -3.32 3.75 -2.15
N SER A 431 -2.30 4.13 -2.94
CA SER A 431 -2.23 5.47 -3.56
C SER A 431 -3.23 5.66 -4.71
N ILE A 432 -3.76 6.88 -4.86
CA ILE A 432 -4.69 7.26 -5.94
C ILE A 432 -4.16 6.96 -7.35
N VAL A 433 -2.83 6.98 -7.56
CA VAL A 433 -2.23 6.68 -8.87
C VAL A 433 -2.39 5.22 -9.29
N TYR A 434 -2.76 4.33 -8.37
CA TYR A 434 -3.05 2.90 -8.59
C TYR A 434 -4.54 2.56 -8.39
N GLY A 435 -5.41 3.54 -8.12
CA GLY A 435 -6.84 3.33 -7.82
C GLY A 435 -7.18 3.12 -6.34
N GLY A 436 -6.22 3.34 -5.42
CA GLY A 436 -6.47 3.45 -3.99
C GLY A 436 -6.96 4.85 -3.57
N PHE A 437 -6.91 5.17 -2.28
CA PHE A 437 -7.48 6.43 -1.74
C PHE A 437 -6.47 7.36 -1.03
N ASN A 438 -5.18 7.01 -0.98
CA ASN A 438 -4.11 7.86 -0.44
C ASN A 438 -3.68 8.91 -1.48
N ILE A 439 -4.01 10.18 -1.20
CA ILE A 439 -3.82 11.30 -2.11
C ILE A 439 -2.36 11.77 -2.15
N VAL A 440 -1.80 12.08 -0.99
CA VAL A 440 -0.43 12.57 -0.82
C VAL A 440 0.57 11.43 -0.62
N SER A 441 1.85 11.72 -0.86
CA SER A 441 2.95 10.89 -0.37
C SER A 441 2.85 10.78 1.15
N THR A 442 2.63 9.57 1.64
CA THR A 442 2.47 9.28 3.06
C THR A 442 3.74 9.56 3.87
N GLY A 443 3.60 9.65 5.19
CA GLY A 443 4.71 9.90 6.11
C GLY A 443 4.74 11.29 6.76
N GLN A 444 4.06 12.28 6.17
CA GLN A 444 4.01 13.66 6.69
C GLN A 444 3.03 13.86 7.87
N CYS A 445 2.45 12.80 8.42
CA CYS A 445 1.41 12.92 9.45
C CYS A 445 1.97 13.57 10.74
N SER A 446 1.61 14.83 11.03
CA SER A 446 2.09 15.57 12.20
C SER A 446 1.73 14.90 13.54
N SER A 447 0.64 14.12 13.56
CA SER A 447 0.19 13.34 14.72
C SER A 447 1.08 12.12 15.05
N SER A 448 1.98 11.72 14.14
CA SER A 448 2.85 10.54 14.24
C SER A 448 3.66 10.42 15.52
N LYS A 449 4.00 11.53 16.16
CA LYS A 449 5.03 11.58 17.21
C LYS A 449 4.49 11.48 18.63
N MET A 450 3.26 11.00 18.84
CA MET A 450 2.60 11.02 20.16
C MET A 450 2.68 12.42 20.80
N ALA A 451 2.49 13.47 20.00
CA ALA A 451 2.93 14.83 20.32
C ALA A 451 2.29 15.40 21.62
N ASN A 452 1.10 14.94 21.97
CA ASN A 452 0.31 15.38 23.11
C ASN A 452 0.75 14.77 24.47
N PHE A 453 1.59 13.75 24.46
CA PHE A 453 2.11 13.10 25.68
C PHE A 453 3.38 13.79 26.19
N HIS A 454 3.63 13.76 27.50
CA HIS A 454 4.89 14.25 28.06
C HIS A 454 6.08 13.47 27.45
N PRO A 455 7.28 14.07 27.25
CA PRO A 455 8.43 13.36 26.69
C PRO A 455 8.74 12.05 27.40
N ASP A 456 8.72 12.03 28.74
CA ASP A 456 9.00 10.83 29.54
C ASP A 456 7.92 9.74 29.35
N GLU A 457 6.63 10.11 29.40
CA GLU A 457 5.50 9.20 29.16
C GLU A 457 5.53 8.59 27.74
N ARG A 458 6.10 9.32 26.79
CA ARG A 458 6.25 8.94 25.39
C ARG A 458 7.41 7.97 25.22
N GLU A 459 8.56 8.25 25.82
CA GLU A 459 9.70 7.33 25.85
C GLU A 459 9.32 6.01 26.52
N GLU A 460 8.63 6.08 27.67
CA GLU A 460 8.08 4.91 28.36
C GLU A 460 7.11 4.12 27.47
N ALA A 461 6.16 4.80 26.80
CA ALA A 461 5.22 4.14 25.90
C ALA A 461 5.93 3.41 24.75
N TRP A 462 6.92 4.02 24.10
CA TRP A 462 7.69 3.36 23.05
C TRP A 462 8.52 2.17 23.57
N ALA A 463 9.08 2.27 24.77
CA ALA A 463 9.76 1.14 25.42
C ALA A 463 8.81 -0.03 25.71
N GLN A 464 7.61 0.26 26.23
CA GLN A 464 6.56 -0.74 26.46
C GLN A 464 6.09 -1.39 25.14
N LEU A 465 5.90 -0.61 24.08
CA LEU A 465 5.53 -1.11 22.75
C LEU A 465 6.61 -2.02 22.14
N MET A 466 7.89 -1.69 22.34
CA MET A 466 9.00 -2.52 21.89
C MET A 466 9.07 -3.84 22.67
N ALA A 467 8.91 -3.79 24.00
CA ALA A 467 8.82 -4.99 24.82
C ALA A 467 7.65 -5.89 24.37
N TRP A 468 6.45 -5.29 24.20
CA TRP A 468 5.26 -6.01 23.75
C TRP A 468 5.46 -6.64 22.37
N ARG A 469 6.03 -5.89 21.40
CA ARG A 469 6.38 -6.43 20.07
C ARG A 469 7.27 -7.66 20.20
N LEU A 470 8.32 -7.58 21.01
CA LEU A 470 9.30 -8.64 21.18
C LEU A 470 8.71 -9.88 21.87
N GLU A 471 7.61 -9.77 22.61
CA GLU A 471 7.02 -10.88 23.39
C GLU A 471 5.79 -11.49 22.70
N HIS A 472 4.90 -10.68 22.13
CA HIS A 472 3.55 -11.10 21.71
C HIS A 472 3.32 -11.11 20.18
N THR A 473 4.33 -10.80 19.37
CA THR A 473 4.23 -10.81 17.89
C THR A 473 5.12 -11.86 17.24
N ALA A 474 4.94 -12.07 15.93
CA ALA A 474 5.78 -12.97 15.12
C ALA A 474 7.25 -12.50 14.99
N TYR A 475 7.62 -11.35 15.58
CA TYR A 475 8.93 -10.71 15.44
C TYR A 475 10.10 -11.67 15.60
N ARG A 476 10.16 -12.47 16.68
CA ARG A 476 11.33 -13.34 16.93
C ARG A 476 11.48 -14.43 15.88
N GLU A 477 10.37 -15.02 15.44
CA GLU A 477 10.36 -16.07 14.43
C GLU A 477 10.79 -15.51 13.06
N ASN A 478 10.18 -14.39 12.66
CA ASN A 478 10.45 -13.77 11.36
C ASN A 478 11.84 -13.13 11.31
N ALA A 479 12.30 -12.49 12.38
CA ALA A 479 13.67 -11.98 12.48
C ALA A 479 14.70 -13.11 12.41
N ALA A 480 14.42 -14.28 13.00
CA ALA A 480 15.32 -15.44 12.92
C ALA A 480 15.43 -16.01 11.49
N LYS A 481 14.33 -16.02 10.70
CA LYS A 481 14.35 -16.39 9.27
C LYS A 481 15.26 -15.48 8.44
N GLU A 482 15.35 -14.19 8.80
CA GLU A 482 16.08 -13.14 8.07
C GLU A 482 17.50 -12.87 8.61
N ALA A 483 17.84 -13.32 9.83
CA ALA A 483 19.05 -12.89 10.54
C ALA A 483 20.36 -13.07 9.75
N TRP A 484 20.49 -14.18 9.02
CA TRP A 484 21.66 -14.48 8.20
C TRP A 484 21.83 -13.52 7.01
N ARG A 485 20.73 -12.96 6.47
CA ARG A 485 20.75 -11.95 5.39
C ARG A 485 21.20 -10.59 5.91
N TYR A 486 20.93 -10.27 7.18
CA TYR A 486 21.27 -8.98 7.79
C TYR A 486 22.78 -8.82 8.03
N ASP A 487 23.47 -9.88 8.49
CA ASP A 487 24.91 -9.86 8.79
C ASP A 487 25.82 -9.79 7.53
N GLY A 488 25.25 -9.50 6.36
CA GLY A 488 25.96 -9.59 5.08
C GLY A 488 26.35 -11.01 4.70
N GLY A 489 25.67 -12.01 5.28
CA GLY A 489 25.83 -13.40 4.92
C GLY A 489 25.57 -13.58 3.42
N ILE A 490 26.61 -13.96 2.68
CA ILE A 490 26.45 -14.44 1.31
C ILE A 490 25.55 -15.68 1.43
N PRO A 491 24.39 -15.73 0.74
CA PRO A 491 23.56 -16.92 0.75
C PRO A 491 24.42 -18.14 0.39
N THR A 492 24.29 -19.20 1.17
CA THR A 492 25.05 -20.43 0.91
C THR A 492 24.72 -20.96 -0.48
N ILE A 493 25.63 -21.75 -1.07
CA ILE A 493 25.36 -22.36 -2.39
C ILE A 493 24.07 -23.18 -2.32
N ASP A 494 23.86 -23.91 -1.23
CA ASP A 494 22.66 -24.71 -0.97
C ASP A 494 21.37 -23.84 -0.90
N GLU A 495 21.44 -22.62 -0.38
CA GLU A 495 20.30 -21.66 -0.35
C GLU A 495 20.05 -21.02 -1.73
N LEU A 496 21.10 -20.66 -2.46
CA LEU A 496 20.97 -20.20 -3.85
C LEU A 496 20.43 -21.32 -4.76
N GLU A 497 20.86 -22.56 -4.52
CA GLU A 497 20.38 -23.74 -5.21
C GLU A 497 18.94 -24.04 -4.83
N ALA A 498 18.54 -23.95 -3.55
CA ALA A 498 17.15 -24.07 -3.14
C ALA A 498 16.25 -22.97 -3.72
N GLU A 499 16.70 -21.71 -3.74
CA GLU A 499 15.97 -20.58 -4.34
C GLU A 499 15.86 -20.72 -5.86
N TYR A 500 16.93 -21.20 -6.52
CA TYR A 500 16.94 -21.52 -7.95
C TYR A 500 16.03 -22.71 -8.29
N LEU A 501 16.07 -23.79 -7.50
CA LEU A 501 15.20 -24.96 -7.66
C LEU A 501 13.73 -24.61 -7.42
N GLN A 502 13.42 -23.76 -6.42
CA GLN A 502 12.06 -23.25 -6.23
C GLN A 502 11.62 -22.41 -7.43
N THR A 503 12.49 -21.53 -7.94
CA THR A 503 12.20 -20.72 -9.15
C THR A 503 11.97 -21.61 -10.38
N LEU A 504 12.74 -22.69 -10.55
CA LEU A 504 12.52 -23.68 -11.60
C LEU A 504 11.22 -24.44 -11.41
N GLN A 505 10.90 -24.86 -10.18
CA GLN A 505 9.66 -25.55 -9.86
C GLN A 505 8.43 -24.67 -10.10
N ASP A 506 8.51 -23.38 -9.77
CA ASP A 506 7.45 -22.40 -10.05
C ASP A 506 7.29 -22.17 -11.56
N LEU A 507 8.38 -22.15 -12.32
CA LEU A 507 8.37 -22.06 -13.78
C LEU A 507 7.80 -23.33 -14.46
N ASP A 508 8.11 -24.51 -13.92
CA ASP A 508 7.54 -25.79 -14.38
C ASP A 508 6.04 -25.87 -14.06
N ASN A 509 5.63 -25.47 -12.85
CA ASN A 509 4.24 -25.37 -12.44
C ASN A 509 3.44 -24.44 -13.37
N PHE A 510 3.98 -23.24 -13.64
CA PHE A 510 3.41 -22.28 -14.58
C PHE A 510 3.33 -22.84 -16.00
N THR A 511 4.37 -23.55 -16.46
CA THR A 511 4.40 -24.18 -17.79
C THR A 511 3.33 -25.28 -17.92
N GLU A 512 3.12 -26.09 -16.89
CA GLU A 512 2.05 -27.10 -16.86
C GLU A 512 0.65 -26.49 -16.76
N GLU A 513 0.49 -25.36 -16.04
CA GLU A 513 -0.76 -24.61 -16.04
C GLU A 513 -1.08 -24.03 -17.42
N MET A 514 -0.09 -23.44 -18.10
CA MET A 514 -0.23 -22.95 -19.48
C MET A 514 -0.59 -24.07 -20.47
N LYS A 515 -0.01 -25.27 -20.36
CA LYS A 515 -0.40 -26.44 -21.18
C LYS A 515 -1.84 -26.89 -20.91
N LYS A 516 -2.30 -26.85 -19.66
CA LYS A 516 -3.70 -27.18 -19.31
C LYS A 516 -4.66 -26.16 -19.92
N LEU A 517 -4.33 -24.86 -19.84
CA LEU A 517 -5.11 -23.79 -20.48
C LEU A 517 -5.14 -23.94 -22.01
N GLU A 518 -4.00 -24.23 -22.65
CA GLU A 518 -3.93 -24.48 -24.09
C GLU A 518 -4.77 -25.69 -24.51
N THR A 519 -4.71 -26.78 -23.74
CA THR A 519 -5.50 -28.00 -24.00
C THR A 519 -7.00 -27.71 -23.87
N LYS A 520 -7.41 -27.02 -22.80
CA LYS A 520 -8.80 -26.60 -22.59
C LYS A 520 -9.31 -25.71 -23.73
N ALA A 521 -8.53 -24.70 -24.13
CA ALA A 521 -8.88 -23.82 -25.24
C ALA A 521 -9.02 -24.59 -26.58
N LYS A 522 -8.17 -25.58 -26.83
CA LYS A 522 -8.28 -26.49 -27.99
C LYS A 522 -9.52 -27.36 -27.94
N GLU A 523 -9.92 -27.85 -26.77
CA GLU A 523 -11.15 -28.64 -26.61
C GLU A 523 -12.41 -27.77 -26.77
N GLU A 524 -12.43 -26.57 -26.18
CA GLU A 524 -13.51 -25.59 -26.35
C GLU A 524 -13.67 -25.20 -27.83
N PHE A 525 -12.58 -24.84 -28.52
CA PHE A 525 -12.59 -24.54 -29.95
C PHE A 525 -13.06 -25.73 -30.81
N LYS A 526 -12.66 -26.96 -30.46
CA LYS A 526 -13.12 -28.18 -31.15
C LYS A 526 -14.60 -28.44 -30.93
N ASN A 527 -15.17 -28.09 -29.78
CA ASN A 527 -16.60 -28.21 -29.52
C ASN A 527 -17.37 -27.14 -30.31
N VAL A 528 -16.92 -25.87 -30.31
CA VAL A 528 -17.49 -24.82 -31.17
C VAL A 528 -17.49 -25.23 -32.65
N LEU A 529 -16.41 -25.83 -33.16
CA LEU A 529 -16.38 -26.36 -34.52
C LEU A 529 -17.36 -27.51 -34.78
N LYS A 530 -17.59 -28.41 -33.80
CA LYS A 530 -18.63 -29.45 -33.93
C LYS A 530 -20.01 -28.83 -33.98
N ASP A 531 -20.29 -27.84 -33.15
CA ASP A 531 -21.59 -27.18 -33.09
C ASP A 531 -21.86 -26.44 -34.42
N ILE A 532 -20.86 -25.76 -34.98
CA ILE A 532 -20.93 -25.17 -36.33
C ILE A 532 -21.16 -26.23 -37.42
N HIS A 533 -20.53 -27.41 -37.34
CA HIS A 533 -20.76 -28.50 -38.29
C HIS A 533 -22.04 -29.30 -38.03
N ALA A 534 -22.69 -29.12 -36.89
CA ALA A 534 -23.98 -29.71 -36.53
C ALA A 534 -25.17 -28.80 -36.87
N VAL A 535 -24.92 -27.50 -37.08
CA VAL A 535 -25.84 -26.65 -37.86
C VAL A 535 -25.82 -27.18 -39.29
N ASP A 536 -26.98 -27.67 -39.76
CA ASP A 536 -27.08 -28.13 -41.14
C ASP A 536 -26.80 -26.95 -42.08
N VAL A 537 -26.00 -27.19 -43.11
CA VAL A 537 -25.71 -26.17 -44.13
C VAL A 537 -27.01 -25.76 -44.83
N SER A 538 -28.03 -26.63 -44.87
CA SER A 538 -29.37 -26.25 -45.32
C SER A 538 -30.02 -25.17 -44.45
N ASP A 539 -29.85 -25.21 -43.12
CA ASP A 539 -30.50 -24.29 -42.20
C ASP A 539 -29.83 -22.91 -42.25
N PHE A 540 -28.50 -22.87 -42.40
CA PHE A 540 -27.77 -21.63 -42.61
C PHE A 540 -28.07 -21.00 -43.98
N LEU A 541 -28.22 -21.81 -45.04
CA LEU A 541 -28.61 -21.33 -46.36
C LEU A 541 -30.08 -20.87 -46.40
N ALA A 542 -31.00 -21.58 -45.75
CA ALA A 542 -32.40 -21.18 -45.63
C ALA A 542 -32.57 -19.90 -44.80
N LEU A 543 -31.71 -19.66 -43.80
CA LEU A 543 -31.67 -18.40 -43.06
C LEU A 543 -31.19 -17.23 -43.95
N LEU A 544 -30.19 -17.46 -44.83
CA LEU A 544 -29.73 -16.45 -45.79
C LEU A 544 -30.78 -16.17 -46.87
N GLU A 545 -31.43 -17.19 -47.44
CA GLU A 545 -32.55 -17.04 -48.38
C GLU A 545 -33.80 -16.37 -47.76
N ALA A 546 -33.88 -16.27 -46.43
CA ALA A 546 -34.94 -15.54 -45.71
C ALA A 546 -34.53 -14.12 -45.28
N ILE A 547 -33.28 -13.72 -45.52
CA ILE A 547 -32.74 -12.38 -45.26
C ILE A 547 -32.65 -11.55 -46.55
N GLU A 548 -32.50 -12.19 -47.72
CA GLU A 548 -32.70 -11.59 -49.05
C GLU A 548 -34.19 -11.39 -49.41
#